data_AF-K2G8P8-F1
#
_entry.id   AF-K2G8P8-F1
#
_cell.length_a   1.000
_cell.length_b   1.000
_cell.length_c   1.000
_cell.angle_alpha   90.00
_cell.angle_beta   90.00
_cell.angle_gamma   90.00
#
_symmetry.space_group_name_H-M   'P 1'
#
loop_
_entity.id
_entity.type
_entity.pdbx_description
1 polymer ?
#
loop_
_entity_poly.entity_id
_entity_poly.type
_entity_poly.pdbx_seq_one_letter_code
_entity_poly.pdbx_strand_id
1 'polypeptide(L)'
;MLDFNSLFNLWQKSDIKIIGENWNLTINSSLSLSWKKTIILESWNLTINKDLTYTDKDSSWAFIVKNWNIKISKDVKKISGIFITLNWAIQSLNNETTPNQLV
;
A
#
# COMPACT_ATOMS: atom_id res chain seq x y z
N MET A 1 1.00 14.57 7.07
CA MET A 1 0.48 13.36 6.44
C MET A 1 1.13 13.30 5.06
N LEU A 2 1.92 12.27 4.76
CA LEU A 2 2.46 12.09 3.41
C LEU A 2 1.37 11.46 2.56
N ASP A 3 0.97 12.15 1.50
CA ASP A 3 0.11 11.56 0.48
C ASP A 3 0.97 10.77 -0.54
N PHE A 4 0.35 9.78 -1.17
CA PHE A 4 1.03 8.93 -2.13
C PHE A 4 1.49 9.70 -3.38
N ASN A 5 0.77 10.75 -3.79
CA ASN A 5 1.09 11.52 -5.00
C ASN A 5 2.38 12.34 -4.83
N SER A 6 2.64 12.85 -3.63
CA SER A 6 3.89 13.52 -3.25
C SER A 6 5.08 12.57 -3.27
N LEU A 7 4.85 11.29 -2.92
CA LEU A 7 5.87 10.26 -3.07
C LEU A 7 6.10 9.92 -4.55
N PHE A 8 5.03 9.80 -5.35
CA PHE A 8 5.11 9.44 -6.77
C PHE A 8 5.91 10.45 -7.60
N ASN A 9 5.89 11.74 -7.27
CA ASN A 9 6.70 12.75 -7.96
C ASN A 9 8.22 12.61 -7.69
N LEU A 10 8.62 11.90 -6.63
CA LEU A 10 10.02 11.60 -6.32
C LEU A 10 10.51 10.29 -6.99
N TRP A 11 9.67 9.62 -7.78
CA TRP A 11 9.86 8.23 -8.27
C TRP A 11 10.47 8.08 -9.66
N GLN A 12 11.18 9.07 -10.16
CA GLN A 12 11.82 8.94 -11.48
C GLN A 12 13.05 7.99 -11.50
N LYS A 13 13.51 7.42 -10.37
CA LYS A 13 14.84 6.77 -10.31
C LYS A 13 15.00 5.45 -9.55
N SER A 14 13.99 4.87 -8.90
CA SER A 14 14.19 3.58 -8.21
C SER A 14 12.98 2.66 -8.22
N ASP A 15 13.23 1.35 -8.23
CA ASP A 15 12.21 0.30 -8.16
C ASP A 15 11.85 -0.11 -6.73
N ILE A 16 12.65 0.35 -5.76
CA ILE A 16 12.42 0.14 -4.33
C ILE A 16 12.46 1.51 -3.64
N LYS A 17 11.51 1.76 -2.73
CA LYS A 17 11.51 2.92 -1.85
C LYS A 17 11.30 2.51 -0.41
N ILE A 18 12.19 2.98 0.47
CA ILE A 18 12.06 2.84 1.92
C ILE A 18 11.51 4.15 2.49
N ILE A 19 10.50 4.05 3.34
CA ILE A 19 9.87 5.16 4.06
C ILE A 19 10.11 4.91 5.56
N GLY A 20 11.10 5.62 6.11
CA GLY A 20 11.65 5.34 7.44
C GLY A 20 11.10 6.21 8.57
N GLU A 21 10.57 7.41 8.31
CA GLU A 21 10.28 8.36 9.39
C GLU A 21 8.77 8.56 9.62
N ASN A 22 8.32 8.34 10.87
CA ASN A 22 7.15 8.85 11.62
C ASN A 22 5.81 9.20 10.94
N TRP A 23 5.56 8.77 9.71
CA TRP A 23 4.35 9.11 8.98
C TRP A 23 3.61 7.83 8.57
N ASN A 24 2.33 7.75 8.93
CA ASN A 24 1.42 6.82 8.26
C ASN A 24 1.41 7.16 6.75
N LEU A 25 1.46 6.12 5.91
CA LEU A 25 1.17 6.28 4.49
C LEU A 25 -0.32 6.08 4.26
N THR A 26 -0.97 7.08 3.68
CA THR A 26 -2.39 6.99 3.37
C THR A 26 -2.62 7.17 1.87
N ILE A 27 -3.31 6.21 1.28
CA ILE A 27 -3.79 6.26 -0.10
C ILE A 27 -5.25 6.72 -0.09
N ASN A 28 -5.46 8.00 -0.38
CA ASN A 28 -6.78 8.66 -0.36
C ASN A 28 -7.40 8.91 -1.74
N SER A 29 -6.67 8.61 -2.81
CA SER A 29 -7.13 8.69 -4.20
C SER A 29 -6.96 7.34 -4.87
N SER A 30 -7.82 7.00 -5.82
CA SER A 30 -7.62 5.80 -6.62
C SER A 30 -6.31 5.93 -7.40
N LEU A 31 -5.55 4.83 -7.45
CA LEU A 31 -4.25 4.81 -8.11
C LEU A 31 -4.22 3.76 -9.21
N SER A 32 -3.75 4.20 -10.38
CA SER A 32 -3.41 3.35 -11.50
C SER A 32 -1.93 2.99 -11.41
N LEU A 33 -1.64 1.76 -11.00
CA LEU A 33 -0.31 1.24 -10.77
C LEU A 33 0.31 0.78 -12.09
N SER A 34 1.32 1.51 -12.54
CA SER A 34 2.17 1.15 -13.68
C SER A 34 3.55 0.73 -13.20
N TRP A 35 4.32 0.01 -14.04
CA TRP A 35 5.70 -0.41 -13.75
C TRP A 35 5.83 -1.46 -12.64
N LYS A 36 7.08 -1.80 -12.31
CA LYS A 36 7.45 -2.80 -11.31
C LYS A 36 8.09 -2.11 -10.11
N LYS A 37 7.43 -2.12 -8.95
CA LYS A 37 7.80 -1.26 -7.82
C LYS A 37 7.58 -1.91 -6.46
N THR A 38 8.42 -1.59 -5.49
CA THR A 38 8.30 -2.05 -4.10
C THR A 38 8.38 -0.89 -3.13
N ILE A 39 7.44 -0.79 -2.20
CA ILE A 39 7.46 0.16 -1.09
C ILE A 39 7.69 -0.61 0.20
N ILE A 40 8.69 -0.18 0.96
CA ILE A 40 8.96 -0.68 2.31
C ILE A 40 8.64 0.46 3.27
N LEU A 41 7.66 0.25 4.13
CA LEU A 41 7.32 1.14 5.23
C LEU A 41 7.98 0.58 6.50
N GLU A 42 8.93 1.32 7.05
CA GLU A 42 9.53 0.97 8.34
C GLU A 42 8.82 1.65 9.51
N SER A 43 7.96 2.64 9.20
CA SER A 43 7.26 3.47 10.17
C SER A 43 5.74 3.49 9.91
N TRP A 44 4.99 3.17 10.96
CA TRP A 44 3.53 3.26 11.08
C TRP A 44 2.70 2.45 10.06
N ASN A 45 1.37 2.57 10.13
CA ASN A 45 0.45 1.76 9.34
C ASN A 45 0.38 2.26 7.88
N LEU A 46 0.15 1.33 6.96
CA LEU A 46 -0.36 1.65 5.62
C LEU A 46 -1.89 1.70 5.69
N THR A 47 -2.49 2.79 5.21
CA THR A 47 -3.95 2.93 5.10
C THR A 47 -4.36 3.10 3.64
N ILE A 48 -5.26 2.24 3.15
CA ILE A 48 -5.77 2.22 1.79
C ILE A 48 -7.25 2.54 1.81
N ASN A 49 -7.62 3.74 1.38
CA ASN A 49 -9.00 4.22 1.40
C ASN A 49 -9.67 4.18 0.02
N LYS A 50 -8.91 3.89 -1.05
CA LYS A 50 -9.38 3.88 -2.44
C LYS A 50 -8.76 2.74 -3.25
N ASP A 51 -9.38 2.46 -4.38
CA ASP A 51 -9.00 1.37 -5.27
C ASP A 51 -7.56 1.50 -5.79
N LEU A 52 -6.89 0.36 -5.87
CA LEU A 52 -5.60 0.18 -6.52
C LEU A 52 -5.77 -0.78 -7.70
N THR A 53 -5.39 -0.36 -8.90
CA THR A 53 -5.54 -1.18 -10.11
C THR A 53 -4.31 -1.11 -10.98
N TYR A 54 -3.85 -2.24 -11.53
CA TYR A 54 -2.79 -2.23 -12.55
C TYR A 54 -3.25 -1.57 -13.85
N THR A 55 -2.34 -0.84 -14.49
CA THR A 55 -2.57 -0.25 -15.83
C THR A 55 -2.42 -1.25 -16.96
N ASP A 56 -1.62 -2.29 -16.75
CA ASP A 56 -1.26 -3.29 -17.75
C ASP A 56 -0.87 -4.61 -17.09
N LYS A 57 -0.71 -5.66 -17.90
CA LYS A 57 -0.39 -7.02 -17.45
C LYS A 57 1.04 -7.20 -16.93
N ASP A 58 1.94 -6.26 -17.23
CA ASP A 58 3.36 -6.37 -16.92
C ASP A 58 3.74 -5.59 -15.64
N SER A 59 2.79 -4.81 -15.12
CA SER A 59 2.89 -4.05 -13.88
C SER A 59 2.84 -4.96 -12.65
N SER A 60 3.67 -4.64 -11.66
CA SER A 60 3.75 -5.40 -10.41
C SER A 60 4.15 -4.49 -9.27
N TRP A 61 3.43 -4.56 -8.16
CA TRP A 61 3.66 -3.69 -7.01
C TRP A 61 3.68 -4.50 -5.74
N ALA A 62 4.63 -4.21 -4.86
CA ALA A 62 4.70 -4.79 -3.53
C ALA A 62 4.71 -3.69 -2.46
N PHE A 63 3.97 -3.92 -1.39
CA PHE A 63 3.93 -3.08 -0.20
C PHE A 63 4.32 -3.93 1.00
N ILE A 64 5.45 -3.59 1.63
CA ILE A 64 6.01 -4.29 2.77
C ILE A 64 5.95 -3.36 3.97
N VAL A 65 5.16 -3.70 4.98
CA VAL A 65 5.01 -2.92 6.21
C VAL A 65 5.72 -3.65 7.35
N LYS A 66 6.79 -3.06 7.88
CA LYS A 66 7.54 -3.63 9.01
C LYS A 66 6.88 -3.18 10.31
N ASN A 67 6.55 -4.13 11.17
CA ASN A 67 6.09 -3.87 12.55
C ASN A 67 4.82 -3.00 12.68
N TRP A 68 3.98 -2.93 11.63
CA TRP A 68 2.72 -2.20 11.64
C TRP A 68 1.65 -2.85 10.74
N ASN A 69 0.42 -2.35 10.84
CA ASN A 69 -0.72 -2.91 10.12
C ASN A 69 -0.86 -2.35 8.71
N ILE A 70 -1.49 -3.13 7.85
CA ILE A 70 -2.10 -2.65 6.61
C ILE A 70 -3.60 -2.57 6.85
N LYS A 71 -4.18 -1.39 6.70
CA LYS A 71 -5.59 -1.13 6.93
C LYS A 71 -6.27 -0.78 5.61
N ILE A 72 -7.32 -1.53 5.26
CA ILE A 72 -8.04 -1.35 3.99
C ILE A 72 -9.47 -0.91 4.30
N SER A 73 -9.92 0.19 3.71
CA SER A 73 -11.30 0.64 3.84
C SER A 73 -12.27 -0.32 3.17
N LYS A 74 -13.45 -0.49 3.77
CA LYS A 74 -14.56 -1.26 3.19
C LYS A 74 -15.04 -0.73 1.83
N ASP A 75 -14.74 0.54 1.53
CA ASP A 75 -15.13 1.18 0.28
C ASP A 75 -14.18 0.82 -0.88
N VAL A 76 -13.08 0.12 -0.60
CA VAL A 76 -12.14 -0.41 -1.60
C VAL A 76 -12.76 -1.65 -2.23
N LYS A 77 -12.97 -1.59 -3.53
CA LYS A 77 -13.53 -2.68 -4.35
C LYS A 77 -12.46 -3.45 -5.10
N LYS A 78 -11.33 -2.80 -5.41
CA LYS A 78 -10.22 -3.39 -6.15
C LYS A 78 -8.91 -3.09 -5.47
N ILE A 79 -8.12 -4.14 -5.26
CA ILE A 79 -6.78 -4.03 -4.70
C ILE A 79 -5.80 -4.85 -5.52
N SER A 80 -4.96 -4.16 -6.29
CA SER A 80 -3.84 -4.75 -7.02
C SER A 80 -2.54 -4.51 -6.26
N GLY A 81 -1.73 -5.55 -6.12
CA GLY A 81 -0.48 -5.50 -5.37
C GLY A 81 -0.25 -6.74 -4.51
N ILE A 82 1.00 -6.95 -4.14
CA ILE A 82 1.41 -7.87 -3.09
C ILE A 82 1.52 -7.07 -1.79
N PHE A 83 0.90 -7.55 -0.72
CA PHE A 83 0.87 -6.87 0.58
C PHE A 83 1.46 -7.79 1.64
N ILE A 84 2.52 -7.34 2.30
CA ILE A 84 3.24 -8.09 3.32
C ILE A 84 3.30 -7.24 4.59
N THR A 85 2.97 -7.85 5.73
CA THR A 85 3.28 -7.29 7.05
C THR A 85 4.09 -8.32 7.84
N LEU A 86 5.18 -7.87 8.47
CA LEU A 86 6.15 -8.78 9.07
C LEU A 86 5.85 -9.15 10.52
N ASN A 87 4.95 -8.44 11.21
CA ASN A 87 4.66 -8.68 12.64
C ASN A 87 3.23 -8.29 13.07
N TRP A 88 2.36 -7.98 12.11
CA TRP A 88 1.00 -7.49 12.36
C TRP A 88 0.01 -8.10 11.37
N ALA A 89 -1.19 -7.53 11.27
CA ALA A 89 -2.24 -8.03 10.40
C ALA A 89 -2.57 -7.06 9.26
N ILE A 90 -3.13 -7.63 8.19
CA ILE A 90 -3.91 -6.90 7.20
C ILE A 90 -5.36 -6.91 7.70
N GLN A 91 -5.94 -5.73 7.88
CA GLN A 91 -7.24 -5.54 8.55
C GLN A 91 -8.17 -4.66 7.73
N SER A 92 -9.49 -4.88 7.87
CA SER A 92 -10.46 -3.86 7.48
C SER A 92 -10.37 -2.67 8.45
N LEU A 93 -10.60 -1.45 7.97
CA LEU A 93 -10.53 -0.23 8.78
C LEU A 93 -11.48 -0.18 9.99
N ASN A 94 -12.45 -1.11 10.09
CA ASN A 94 -13.48 -1.15 11.13
C ASN A 94 -13.34 -2.34 12.11
N ASN A 95 -12.15 -2.94 12.27
CA ASN A 95 -11.90 -4.12 13.13
C ASN A 95 -12.67 -5.39 12.73
N GLU A 96 -13.35 -5.41 11.59
CA GLU A 96 -13.87 -6.63 11.00
C GLU A 96 -12.73 -7.32 10.26
N THR A 97 -12.45 -8.56 10.62
CA THR A 97 -11.50 -9.41 9.91
C THR A 97 -12.03 -9.65 8.50
N THR A 98 -11.40 -9.01 7.50
CA THR A 98 -11.59 -9.43 6.11
C THR A 98 -11.07 -10.85 5.98
N PRO A 99 -11.78 -11.76 5.27
CA PRO A 99 -11.35 -13.13 5.12
C PRO A 99 -9.93 -13.19 4.58
N ASN A 100 -9.09 -14.01 5.22
CA ASN A 100 -7.78 -14.39 4.71
C ASN A 100 -7.95 -14.95 3.29
N GLN A 101 -7.69 -14.12 2.27
CA GLN A 101 -7.12 -14.50 0.99
C GLN A 101 -6.97 -13.25 0.12
N LEU A 102 -5.81 -12.60 0.26
CA LEU A 102 -5.12 -12.02 -0.89
C LEU A 102 -4.29 -13.19 -1.44
N VAL A 103 -4.75 -13.80 -2.54
CA VAL A 103 -3.94 -14.72 -3.35
C VAL A 103 -3.26 -13.89 -4.42
#